data_AF-A0A4V1RM42-F1
#
_entry.id   AF-A0A4V1RM42-F1
#
_cell.length_a   1.000
_cell.length_b   1.000
_cell.length_c   1.000
_cell.angle_alpha   90.00
_cell.angle_beta   90.00
_cell.angle_gamma   90.00
#
_symmetry.space_group_name_H-M   'P 1'
#
loop_
_entity.id
_entity.type
_entity.pdbx_description
1 polymer ?
#
loop_
_entity_poly.entity_id
_entity_poly.type
_entity_poly.pdbx_seq_one_letter_code
_entity_poly.pdbx_strand_id
1 'polypeptide(L)'
;MRDVLARWRGRVGGGVVLAGIGYAMAVWLDFDPQPLPYAVWAVVVLAMTYLVVDIVDVPVAHWQQGMPPRSDRVDEATSDLRVLSSHQQADHPSDALGHRLVELARGRDPDLAAQVQHEVSGVHRLTPADIDRILTRIEEARDRR
;
A
#
# COMPACT_ATOMS: atom_id res chain seq x y z
N MET A 1 -25.79 -0.97 -7.21
CA MET A 1 -26.25 -1.35 -5.85
C MET A 1 -27.17 -2.57 -5.86
N ARG A 2 -28.22 -2.61 -6.71
CA ARG A 2 -29.12 -3.78 -6.82
C ARG A 2 -28.42 -5.08 -7.21
N ASP A 3 -27.42 -5.03 -8.10
CA ASP A 3 -26.71 -6.23 -8.56
C ASP A 3 -25.80 -6.82 -7.48
N VAL A 4 -25.21 -5.95 -6.65
CA VAL A 4 -24.41 -6.36 -5.47
C VAL A 4 -25.32 -7.01 -4.43
N LEU A 5 -26.51 -6.44 -4.20
CA LEU A 5 -27.49 -6.98 -3.26
C LEU A 5 -28.05 -8.35 -3.71
N ALA A 6 -28.33 -8.50 -5.01
CA ALA A 6 -28.82 -9.73 -5.60
C ALA A 6 -27.78 -10.86 -5.51
N ARG A 7 -26.51 -10.54 -5.78
CA ARG A 7 -25.39 -11.47 -5.63
C ARG A 7 -25.21 -11.92 -4.18
N TRP A 8 -25.25 -10.99 -3.23
CA TRP A 8 -25.17 -11.29 -1.81
C TRP A 8 -26.35 -12.15 -1.32
N ARG A 9 -27.57 -11.85 -1.77
CA ARG A 9 -28.75 -12.70 -1.48
C ARG A 9 -28.59 -14.12 -2.03
N GLY A 10 -28.02 -14.29 -3.22
CA GLY A 10 -27.73 -15.61 -3.78
C GLY A 10 -26.75 -16.41 -2.92
N ARG A 11 -25.67 -15.78 -2.44
CA ARG A 11 -24.66 -16.42 -1.58
C ARG A 11 -25.23 -16.84 -0.22
N VAL A 12 -25.97 -15.94 0.43
CA VAL A 12 -26.61 -16.21 1.72
C VAL A 12 -27.67 -17.29 1.57
N GLY A 13 -28.53 -17.19 0.54
CA GLY A 13 -29.57 -18.18 0.28
C GLY A 13 -28.98 -19.57 0.00
N GLY A 14 -27.96 -19.66 -0.86
CA GLY A 14 -27.27 -20.92 -1.14
C GLY A 14 -26.62 -21.53 0.10
N GLY A 15 -25.98 -20.71 0.93
CA GLY A 15 -25.38 -21.17 2.18
C GLY A 15 -26.41 -21.72 3.16
N VAL A 16 -27.55 -21.06 3.32
CA VAL A 16 -28.65 -21.51 4.18
C VAL A 16 -29.23 -22.85 3.70
N VAL A 17 -29.44 -23.00 2.39
CA VAL A 17 -29.93 -24.27 1.81
C VAL A 17 -28.94 -25.39 2.06
N LEU A 18 -27.65 -25.15 1.85
CA LEU A 18 -26.59 -26.15 2.02
C LEU A 18 -26.45 -26.57 3.50
N ALA A 19 -26.52 -25.62 4.43
CA ALA A 19 -26.58 -25.90 5.86
C ALA A 19 -27.84 -26.70 6.25
N GLY A 20 -29.01 -26.36 5.68
CA GLY A 20 -30.25 -27.11 5.91
C GLY A 20 -30.17 -28.56 5.43
N ILE A 21 -29.58 -28.79 4.26
CA ILE A 21 -29.35 -30.15 3.73
C ILE A 21 -28.38 -30.92 4.64
N GLY A 22 -27.28 -30.29 5.06
CA GLY A 22 -26.33 -30.90 5.98
C GLY A 22 -26.97 -31.28 7.32
N TYR A 23 -27.85 -30.43 7.85
CA TYR A 23 -28.58 -30.71 9.08
C TYR A 23 -29.52 -31.91 8.91
N ALA A 24 -30.29 -31.94 7.82
CA ALA A 24 -31.18 -33.06 7.53
C ALA A 24 -30.40 -34.38 7.36
N MET A 25 -29.24 -34.34 6.71
CA MET A 25 -28.34 -35.49 6.58
C MET A 25 -27.80 -35.95 7.95
N ALA A 26 -27.41 -35.02 8.81
CA ALA A 26 -26.90 -35.32 10.15
C ALA A 26 -27.97 -35.97 11.04
N VAL A 27 -29.23 -35.50 10.95
CA VAL A 27 -30.38 -36.14 11.60
C VAL A 27 -30.61 -37.54 11.03
N TRP A 28 -30.55 -37.71 9.72
CA TRP A 28 -30.73 -39.02 9.07
C TRP A 28 -29.65 -40.04 9.47
N LEU A 29 -28.45 -39.57 9.77
CA LEU A 29 -27.32 -40.38 10.23
C LEU A 29 -27.25 -40.55 11.77
N ASP A 30 -28.30 -40.16 12.50
CA ASP A 30 -28.38 -40.26 13.97
C ASP A 30 -27.24 -39.54 14.72
N PHE A 31 -26.70 -38.46 14.15
CA PHE A 31 -25.69 -37.62 14.84
C PHE A 31 -26.28 -36.72 15.93
N ASP A 32 -27.60 -36.77 16.15
CA ASP A 32 -28.38 -35.94 17.09
C ASP A 32 -27.90 -34.47 17.14
N PRO A 33 -27.89 -33.76 16.00
CA PRO A 33 -27.30 -32.43 15.92
C PRO A 33 -28.14 -31.44 16.73
N GLN A 34 -27.53 -30.80 17.73
CA GLN A 34 -28.18 -29.69 18.41
C GLN A 34 -28.32 -28.50 17.44
N PRO A 35 -29.53 -27.92 17.29
CA PRO A 35 -29.81 -26.96 16.22
C PRO A 35 -29.02 -25.65 16.36
N LEU A 36 -28.87 -25.14 17.59
CA LEU A 36 -28.16 -23.90 17.88
C LEU A 36 -26.64 -24.02 17.63
N PRO A 37 -25.95 -25.02 18.21
CA PRO A 37 -24.52 -25.26 17.92
C PRO A 37 -24.26 -25.55 16.45
N TYR A 38 -25.14 -26.33 15.79
CA TYR A 38 -25.03 -26.62 14.37
C TYR A 38 -25.11 -25.34 13.52
N ALA A 39 -26.08 -24.47 13.79
CA ALA A 39 -26.23 -23.21 13.07
C ALA A 39 -24.99 -22.31 13.22
N VAL A 40 -24.45 -22.19 14.44
CA VAL A 40 -23.21 -21.43 14.68
C VAL A 40 -22.04 -22.03 13.90
N TRP A 41 -21.86 -23.35 13.96
CA TRP A 41 -20.80 -24.04 13.23
C TRP A 41 -20.96 -23.87 11.71
N ALA A 42 -22.17 -24.01 11.19
CA ALA A 42 -22.46 -23.83 9.77
C ALA A 42 -22.15 -22.39 9.30
N VAL A 43 -22.47 -21.38 10.11
CA VAL A 43 -22.12 -19.98 9.81
C VAL A 43 -20.60 -19.80 9.74
N VAL A 44 -19.85 -20.38 10.69
CA VAL A 44 -18.38 -20.31 10.70
C VAL A 44 -17.79 -20.98 9.46
N VAL A 45 -18.24 -22.20 9.13
CA VAL A 45 -17.77 -22.93 7.94
C VAL A 45 -18.11 -22.18 6.65
N LEU A 46 -19.32 -21.63 6.54
CA LEU A 46 -19.74 -20.84 5.38
C LEU A 46 -18.91 -19.56 5.25
N ALA A 47 -18.67 -18.85 6.35
CA ALA A 47 -17.85 -17.65 6.35
C ALA A 47 -16.41 -17.94 5.91
N MET A 48 -15.80 -19.01 6.44
CA MET A 48 -14.45 -19.46 6.04
C MET A 48 -14.41 -19.89 4.57
N THR A 49 -15.38 -20.66 4.11
CA THR A 49 -15.47 -21.10 2.71
C THR A 49 -15.59 -19.89 1.78
N TYR A 50 -16.46 -18.94 2.10
CA TYR A 50 -16.62 -17.74 1.29
C TYR A 50 -15.39 -16.83 1.33
N LEU A 51 -14.69 -16.76 2.46
CA LEU A 51 -13.43 -16.04 2.55
C LEU A 51 -12.38 -16.62 1.60
N VAL A 52 -12.25 -17.96 1.56
CA VAL A 52 -11.33 -18.63 0.63
C VAL A 52 -11.73 -18.38 -0.82
N VAL A 53 -13.02 -18.49 -1.14
CA VAL A 53 -13.55 -18.18 -2.48
C VAL A 53 -13.26 -16.73 -2.86
N ASP A 54 -13.49 -15.80 -1.94
CA ASP A 54 -13.22 -14.37 -2.19
C ASP A 54 -11.74 -14.10 -2.44
N ILE A 55 -10.83 -14.82 -1.77
CA ILE A 55 -9.38 -14.70 -2.01
C ILE A 55 -8.99 -15.17 -3.41
N VAL A 56 -9.58 -16.27 -3.90
CA VAL A 56 -9.24 -16.80 -5.24
C VAL A 56 -9.92 -16.05 -6.38
N ASP A 57 -11.09 -15.45 -6.13
CA ASP A 57 -11.84 -14.66 -7.11
C ASP A 57 -11.35 -13.20 -7.21
N VAL A 58 -10.36 -12.77 -6.41
CA VAL A 58 -9.76 -11.44 -6.60
C VAL A 58 -9.04 -11.43 -7.94
N PRO A 59 -9.47 -10.61 -8.91
CA PRO A 59 -8.73 -10.47 -10.15
C PRO A 59 -7.32 -9.99 -9.81
N VAL A 60 -6.30 -10.67 -10.36
CA VAL A 60 -4.88 -10.29 -10.20
C VAL A 60 -4.79 -8.78 -10.37
N ALA A 61 -4.19 -8.09 -9.42
CA ALA A 61 -4.00 -6.65 -9.51
C ALA A 61 -3.15 -6.36 -10.75
N HIS A 62 -3.80 -6.00 -11.85
CA HIS A 62 -3.12 -5.54 -13.04
C HIS A 62 -2.71 -4.12 -12.73
N TRP A 63 -1.41 -3.91 -12.50
CA TRP A 63 -0.83 -2.57 -12.55
C TRP A 63 -1.24 -1.99 -13.90
N GLN A 64 -2.13 -0.98 -13.90
CA GLN A 64 -2.48 -0.25 -15.10
C GLN A 64 -1.23 0.45 -15.61
N GLN A 65 -0.47 -0.22 -16.48
CA GLN A 65 0.56 0.39 -17.29
C GLN A 65 -0.12 1.34 -18.27
N GLY A 66 -0.31 2.57 -17.83
CA GLY A 66 -0.98 3.59 -18.61
C GLY A 66 -1.61 4.67 -17.76
N MET A 67 -0.89 5.21 -16.79
CA MET A 67 -1.18 6.57 -16.38
C MET A 67 -0.58 7.49 -17.45
N PRO A 68 -1.36 8.43 -18.05
CA PRO A 68 -0.77 9.48 -18.86
C PRO A 68 0.29 10.20 -18.02
N PRO A 69 1.34 10.82 -18.61
CA PRO A 69 2.30 11.61 -17.84
C PRO A 69 1.51 12.71 -17.10
N ARG A 70 1.19 12.42 -15.85
CA ARG A 70 0.38 13.24 -14.97
C ARG A 70 1.34 14.31 -14.48
N SER A 71 0.93 15.57 -14.56
CA SER A 71 1.81 16.67 -14.19
C SER A 71 2.33 16.46 -12.77
N ASP A 72 3.66 16.44 -12.71
CA ASP A 72 4.57 16.06 -11.64
C ASP A 72 4.54 17.06 -10.45
N ARG A 73 3.35 17.49 -10.03
CA ARG A 73 3.17 18.47 -8.93
C ARG A 73 2.55 17.88 -7.67
N VAL A 74 1.92 16.71 -7.75
CA VAL A 74 1.19 16.11 -6.60
C VAL A 74 1.97 14.94 -5.99
N ASP A 75 2.92 14.37 -6.73
CA ASP A 75 3.84 13.35 -6.23
C ASP A 75 4.99 13.93 -5.40
N GLU A 76 5.27 15.24 -5.49
CA GLU A 76 6.36 15.87 -4.72
C GLU A 76 6.05 15.87 -3.21
N ALA A 77 4.86 16.29 -2.79
CA ALA A 77 4.46 16.26 -1.37
C ALA A 77 4.33 14.82 -0.80
N THR A 78 3.95 13.86 -1.64
CA THR A 78 3.81 12.45 -1.23
C THR A 78 5.16 11.73 -1.24
N SER A 79 6.05 12.11 -2.16
CA SER A 79 7.45 11.72 -2.19
C SER A 79 8.17 12.27 -0.97
N ASP A 80 7.98 13.55 -0.64
CA ASP A 80 8.55 14.18 0.56
C ASP A 80 8.08 13.47 1.82
N LEU A 81 6.79 13.14 1.95
CA LEU A 81 6.27 12.36 3.08
C LEU A 81 6.88 10.96 3.17
N ARG A 82 7.15 10.29 2.03
CA ARG A 82 7.76 8.96 1.98
C ARG A 82 9.26 9.01 2.27
N VAL A 83 9.93 10.08 1.86
CA VAL A 83 11.33 10.37 2.16
C VAL A 83 11.49 10.68 3.65
N LEU A 84 10.61 11.50 4.22
CA LEU A 84 10.58 11.84 5.65
C LEU A 84 10.32 10.61 6.54
N SER A 85 9.39 9.72 6.17
CA SER A 85 9.13 8.49 6.93
C SER A 85 10.29 7.49 6.85
N SER A 86 10.96 7.40 5.70
CA SER A 86 12.17 6.59 5.54
C SER A 86 13.37 7.14 6.33
N HIS A 87 13.44 8.46 6.54
CA HIS A 87 14.48 9.09 7.36
C HIS A 87 14.24 8.93 8.86
N GLN A 88 12.99 8.79 9.33
CA GLN A 88 12.72 8.47 10.74
C GLN A 88 13.18 7.06 11.15
N GLN A 89 13.42 6.16 10.18
CA GLN A 89 13.78 4.76 10.42
C GLN A 89 15.26 4.43 10.17
N ALA A 90 16.08 5.41 9.77
CA ALA A 90 17.52 5.19 9.53
C ALA A 90 18.34 5.45 10.80
N ASP A 91 19.26 4.53 11.12
CA ASP A 91 20.17 4.68 12.28
C ASP A 91 21.10 5.91 12.17
N HIS A 92 21.38 6.36 10.93
CA HIS A 92 22.14 7.58 10.60
C HIS A 92 21.41 8.39 9.50
N PRO A 93 20.37 9.16 9.86
CA PRO A 93 19.45 9.76 8.88
C PRO A 93 20.09 10.85 8.01
N SER A 94 21.18 11.47 8.47
CA SER A 94 21.84 12.60 7.80
C SER A 94 22.76 12.19 6.66
N ASP A 95 23.38 11.01 6.72
CA ASP A 95 24.27 10.53 5.65
C ASP A 95 23.47 10.07 4.43
N ALA A 96 22.36 9.36 4.66
CA ALA A 96 21.45 8.92 3.61
C ALA A 96 20.79 10.12 2.88
N LEU A 97 20.45 11.18 3.62
CA LEU A 97 19.93 12.42 3.03
C LEU A 97 20.99 13.11 2.17
N GLY A 98 22.22 13.18 2.69
CA GLY A 98 23.36 13.75 1.99
C GLY A 98 23.62 13.11 0.62
N HIS A 99 23.63 11.78 0.55
CA HIS A 99 23.80 11.06 -0.71
C HIS A 99 22.71 11.38 -1.74
N ARG A 100 21.45 11.52 -1.31
CA ARG A 100 20.35 11.86 -2.21
C ARG A 100 20.41 13.29 -2.72
N LEU A 101 20.82 14.26 -1.88
CA LEU A 101 21.02 15.65 -2.34
C LEU A 101 22.08 15.72 -3.45
N VAL A 102 23.16 14.94 -3.33
CA VAL A 102 24.19 14.85 -4.37
C VAL A 102 23.66 14.18 -5.64
N GLU A 103 22.88 13.10 -5.51
CA GLU A 103 22.26 12.42 -6.64
C GLU A 103 21.27 13.33 -7.39
N LEU A 104 20.45 14.09 -6.64
CA LEU A 104 19.53 15.08 -7.19
C LEU A 104 20.28 16.18 -7.93
N ALA A 105 21.35 16.71 -7.35
CA ALA A 105 22.20 17.71 -7.99
C ALA A 105 22.85 17.15 -9.27
N ARG A 106 23.31 15.88 -9.26
CA ARG A 106 23.94 15.22 -10.42
C ARG A 106 22.99 15.08 -11.60
N GLY A 107 21.71 14.81 -11.35
CA GLY A 107 20.68 14.77 -12.39
C GLY A 107 20.44 16.12 -13.07
N ARG A 108 20.86 17.23 -12.45
CA ARG A 108 20.69 18.60 -12.98
C ARG A 108 21.99 19.13 -13.58
N ASP A 109 23.05 19.20 -12.77
CA ASP A 109 24.33 19.78 -13.13
C ASP A 109 25.48 19.03 -12.41
N PRO A 110 26.42 18.41 -13.15
CA PRO A 110 27.55 17.71 -12.54
C PRO A 110 28.47 18.61 -11.70
N ASP A 111 28.58 19.91 -12.03
CA ASP A 111 29.42 20.85 -11.29
C ASP A 111 28.75 21.27 -9.97
N LEU A 112 27.42 21.36 -9.98
CA LEU A 112 26.62 21.58 -8.77
C LEU A 112 26.69 20.37 -7.83
N ALA A 113 26.69 19.16 -8.38
CA ALA A 113 26.80 17.93 -7.60
C ALA A 113 28.12 17.87 -6.81
N ALA A 114 29.23 18.34 -7.38
CA ALA A 114 30.51 18.42 -6.69
C ALA A 114 30.48 19.41 -5.51
N GLN A 115 29.77 20.53 -5.65
CA GLN A 115 29.61 21.52 -4.57
C GLN A 115 28.74 20.98 -3.45
N VAL A 116 27.59 20.37 -3.77
CA VAL A 116 26.70 19.75 -2.76
C VAL A 116 27.40 18.60 -2.06
N GLN A 117 28.19 17.79 -2.78
CA GLN A 117 28.99 16.72 -2.18
C GLN A 117 30.02 17.25 -1.18
N HIS A 118 30.63 18.40 -1.45
CA HIS A 118 31.56 19.04 -0.52
C HIS A 118 30.86 19.61 0.72
N GLU A 119 29.70 20.26 0.54
CA GLU A 119 28.91 20.83 1.65
C GLU A 119 28.34 19.75 2.59
N VAL A 120 27.99 18.59 2.03
CA VAL A 120 27.46 17.45 2.80
C VAL A 120 28.59 16.61 3.40
N SER A 121 29.77 16.55 2.77
CA SER A 121 30.88 15.75 3.27
C SER A 121 31.41 16.29 4.60
N GLY A 122 31.32 15.47 5.65
CA GLY A 122 31.80 15.81 7.00
C GLY A 122 30.73 16.38 7.94
N VAL A 123 29.52 16.64 7.43
CA VAL A 123 28.40 17.11 8.26
C VAL A 123 27.63 15.91 8.80
N HIS A 124 27.81 15.63 10.10
CA HIS A 124 27.13 14.52 10.78
C HIS A 124 25.61 14.76 10.94
N ARG A 125 25.15 16.01 10.81
CA ARG A 125 23.73 16.39 10.88
C ARG A 125 23.44 17.61 10.04
N LEU A 126 22.63 17.44 8.99
CA LEU A 126 22.11 18.55 8.18
C LEU A 126 20.94 19.21 8.92
N THR A 127 20.98 20.53 9.06
CA THR A 127 19.84 21.26 9.63
C THR A 127 18.76 21.46 8.55
N PRO A 128 17.48 21.62 8.94
CA PRO A 128 16.42 21.94 7.98
C PRO A 128 16.72 23.16 7.11
N ALA A 129 17.38 24.18 7.67
CA ALA A 129 17.77 25.38 6.93
C ALA A 129 18.87 25.11 5.88
N ASP A 130 19.81 24.20 6.19
CA ASP A 130 20.85 23.81 5.24
C ASP A 130 20.27 23.01 4.08
N ILE A 131 19.31 22.12 4.38
CA ILE A 131 18.60 21.32 3.37
C ILE A 131 17.82 22.23 2.42
N ASP A 132 17.03 23.16 2.98
CA ASP A 132 16.22 24.11 2.22
C ASP A 132 17.08 24.99 1.29
N ARG A 133 18.23 25.47 1.80
CA ARG A 133 19.20 26.22 1.00
C ARG A 133 19.78 25.41 -0.15
N ILE A 134 20.12 24.14 0.09
CA ILE A 134 20.68 23.26 -0.95
C ILE A 134 19.61 22.95 -2.01
N LEU A 135 18.38 22.65 -1.60
CA LEU A 135 17.27 22.38 -2.51
C LEU A 135 16.93 23.60 -3.39
N THR A 136 16.82 24.78 -2.77
CA THR A 136 16.58 26.05 -3.50
C THR A 136 17.65 26.27 -4.58
N ARG A 137 18.92 26.01 -4.25
CA ARG A 137 20.02 26.14 -5.21
C ARG A 137 19.94 25.14 -6.37
N ILE A 138 19.50 23.91 -6.09
CA ILE A 138 19.28 22.88 -7.12
C ILE A 138 18.11 23.27 -8.04
N GLU A 139 17.05 23.86 -7.49
CA GLU A 139 15.92 24.37 -8.26
C GLU A 139 16.31 25.56 -9.15
N GLU A 140 17.05 26.54 -8.61
CA GLU A 140 17.56 27.69 -9.40
C GLU A 140 18.51 27.28 -10.54
N ALA A 141 19.22 26.16 -10.39
CA ALA A 141 20.08 25.62 -11.45
C ALA A 141 19.26 24.92 -12.54
N ARG A 142 18.11 24.32 -12.19
CA ARG A 142 17.16 23.76 -13.15
C ARG A 142 16.53 24.84 -14.02
N ASP A 143 16.09 25.94 -13.42
CA ASP A 143 15.35 27.00 -14.13
C ASP A 143 16.21 27.82 -15.11
N ARG A 144 17.54 27.69 -15.01
CA ARG A 144 18.49 28.34 -15.92
C ARG A 144 18.81 27.56 -17.20
N ARG A 145 18.35 26.32 -17.34
CA ARG A 145 18.46 25.51 -18.57
C ARG A 145 17.15 25.51 -19.36
#